data_AF-A0A0P7UU71-F1
#
_entry.id   AF-A0A0P7UU71-F1
#
_cell.length_a   1.000
_cell.length_b   1.000
_cell.length_c   1.000
_cell.angle_alpha   90.00
_cell.angle_beta   90.00
_cell.angle_gamma   90.00
#
_symmetry.space_group_name_H-M   'P 1'
#
loop_
_entity.id
_entity.type
_entity.pdbx_description
1 polymer ?
#
loop_
_entity_poly.entity_id
_entity_poly.type
_entity_poly.pdbx_seq_one_letter_code
_entity_poly.pdbx_strand_id
1 'polypeptide(L)'
;MVEKGNVGVIFNVGTDDISIDETTKFVNDGKYHIVRFTRSGGNATLQLDDLPVIERYPTGNNDNERLAIARQRIPYRLGRVVDEWLLDKGRQLTIFNSQSTIKIGGLDRDRPFQGQLSGMYYNGLKVFSMAAEGDPNVKVEGSVRLVGDSPASNTPQSSTTGNRSDSLSPFGGMTTTTASNRRGQQPTPRDPQQ
;
A
#
# COMPACT_ATOMS: atom_id res chain seq x y z
N MET A 1 -2.80 6.47 12.22
CA MET A 1 -1.88 7.36 12.94
C MET A 1 -1.56 6.77 14.30
N VAL A 2 -0.53 7.28 14.96
CA VAL A 2 -0.26 6.97 16.37
C VAL A 2 -0.31 8.28 17.15
N GLU A 3 -1.14 8.37 18.17
CA GLU A 3 -1.26 9.55 19.02
C GLU A 3 -1.16 9.13 20.49
N LYS A 4 -0.26 9.78 21.25
CA LYS A 4 0.00 9.44 22.68
C LYS A 4 0.25 7.94 22.91
N GLY A 5 0.84 7.26 21.92
CA GLY A 5 1.13 5.82 21.96
C GLY A 5 -0.01 4.92 21.49
N ASN A 6 -1.20 5.46 21.23
CA ASN A 6 -2.38 4.72 20.79
C ASN A 6 -2.54 4.77 19.28
N VAL A 7 -3.10 3.72 18.67
CA VAL A 7 -3.37 3.68 17.23
C VAL A 7 -4.76 4.19 16.91
N GLY A 8 -4.86 4.97 15.84
CA GLY A 8 -6.13 5.56 15.39
C GLY A 8 -6.22 5.69 13.88
N VAL A 9 -7.43 5.76 13.37
CA VAL A 9 -7.72 6.06 11.96
C VAL A 9 -8.69 7.23 11.89
N ILE A 10 -8.35 8.23 11.08
CA ILE A 10 -9.27 9.29 10.68
C ILE A 10 -9.46 9.18 9.17
N PHE A 11 -10.71 9.31 8.74
CA PHE A 11 -11.04 9.34 7.32
C PHE A 11 -12.21 10.29 7.06
N ASN A 12 -12.32 10.73 5.81
CA ASN A 12 -13.40 11.56 5.32
C ASN A 12 -13.82 11.06 3.93
N VAL A 13 -15.12 11.01 3.67
CA VAL A 13 -15.73 10.51 2.42
C VAL A 13 -16.73 11.50 1.80
N GLY A 14 -16.68 12.76 2.22
CA GLY A 14 -17.49 13.84 1.63
C GLY A 14 -18.28 14.69 2.64
N THR A 15 -18.13 14.43 3.94
CA THR A 15 -18.82 15.16 5.02
C THR A 15 -17.79 15.56 6.09
N ASP A 16 -18.04 15.22 7.34
CA ASP A 16 -17.11 15.44 8.44
C ASP A 16 -16.07 14.32 8.57
N ASP A 17 -15.00 14.62 9.29
CA ASP A 17 -13.97 13.66 9.66
C ASP A 17 -14.54 12.64 10.67
N ILE A 18 -14.30 11.36 10.39
CA ILE A 18 -14.68 10.25 11.25
C ILE A 18 -13.41 9.64 11.85
N SER A 19 -13.32 9.64 13.18
CA SER A 19 -12.23 9.00 13.92
C SER A 19 -12.67 7.68 14.57
N ILE A 20 -11.74 6.74 14.65
CA ILE A 20 -11.85 5.50 15.42
C ILE A 20 -10.46 5.17 15.99
N ASP A 21 -10.39 4.95 17.30
CA ASP A 21 -9.13 4.84 18.04
C ASP A 21 -9.18 3.66 19.01
N GLU A 22 -8.05 2.94 19.13
CA GLU A 22 -7.83 1.93 20.17
C GLU A 22 -6.99 2.56 21.28
N THR A 23 -7.57 2.67 22.47
CA THR A 23 -6.99 3.41 23.60
C THR A 23 -6.56 2.53 24.76
N THR A 24 -6.87 1.24 24.70
CA THR A 24 -6.61 0.28 25.78
C THR A 24 -5.21 -0.33 25.72
N LYS A 25 -4.52 -0.20 24.58
CA LYS A 25 -3.19 -0.77 24.36
C LYS A 25 -2.28 0.18 23.60
N PHE A 26 -1.12 0.45 24.21
CA PHE A 26 -0.05 1.21 23.59
C PHE A 26 0.69 0.39 22.53
N VAL A 27 1.04 1.03 21.41
CA VAL A 27 1.77 0.43 20.28
C VAL A 27 3.19 0.98 20.11
N ASN A 28 3.61 1.89 20.98
CA ASN A 28 4.94 2.50 20.99
C ASN A 28 5.90 1.80 21.98
N ASP A 29 5.70 0.51 22.22
CA ASP A 29 6.47 -0.31 23.17
C ASP A 29 7.67 -1.03 22.52
N GLY A 30 7.88 -0.82 21.22
CA GLY A 30 8.95 -1.44 20.44
C GLY A 30 8.65 -2.87 19.97
N LYS A 31 7.43 -3.37 20.20
CA LYS A 31 6.98 -4.69 19.76
C LYS A 31 6.21 -4.62 18.44
N TYR A 32 6.03 -5.80 17.86
CA TYR A 32 5.24 -5.96 16.66
C TYR A 32 3.75 -5.89 16.98
N HIS A 33 3.02 -5.10 16.19
CA HIS A 33 1.57 -4.96 16.27
C HIS A 33 0.93 -5.07 14.89
N ILE A 34 -0.26 -5.66 14.84
CA ILE A 34 -1.08 -5.77 13.63
C ILE A 34 -2.29 -4.87 13.77
N VAL A 35 -2.52 -4.01 12.78
CA VAL A 35 -3.68 -3.11 12.75
C VAL A 35 -4.54 -3.49 11.56
N ARG A 36 -5.81 -3.79 11.80
CA ARG A 36 -6.80 -4.07 10.75
C ARG A 36 -7.86 -3.00 10.80
N PHE A 37 -8.05 -2.32 9.67
CA PHE A 37 -9.08 -1.31 9.50
C PHE A 37 -9.98 -1.71 8.33
N THR A 38 -11.30 -1.63 8.54
CA THR A 38 -12.28 -1.79 7.46
C THR A 38 -13.28 -0.65 7.48
N ARG A 39 -13.84 -0.31 6.30
CA ARG A 39 -14.86 0.72 6.18
C ARG A 39 -15.93 0.29 5.17
N SER A 40 -17.18 0.57 5.49
CA SER A 40 -18.34 0.46 4.61
C SER A 40 -19.20 1.71 4.75
N GLY A 41 -19.11 2.62 3.77
CA GLY A 41 -19.71 3.95 3.89
C GLY A 41 -19.16 4.75 5.07
N GLY A 42 -20.03 5.36 5.89
CA GLY A 42 -19.58 6.02 7.12
C GLY A 42 -19.10 5.04 8.20
N ASN A 43 -19.49 3.77 8.12
CA ASN A 43 -19.19 2.80 9.15
C ASN A 43 -17.75 2.31 9.03
N ALA A 44 -17.09 2.11 10.17
CA ALA A 44 -15.73 1.60 10.20
C ALA A 44 -15.51 0.63 11.35
N THR A 45 -14.53 -0.25 11.19
CA THR A 45 -14.02 -1.10 12.26
C THR A 45 -12.51 -0.97 12.38
N LEU A 46 -12.02 -1.12 13.61
CA LEU A 46 -10.61 -1.13 13.94
C LEU A 46 -10.33 -2.32 14.86
N GLN A 47 -9.32 -3.10 14.53
CA GLN A 47 -8.81 -4.18 15.38
C GLN A 47 -7.30 -4.03 15.53
N LEU A 48 -6.84 -4.02 16.78
CA LEU A 48 -5.42 -4.07 17.11
C LEU A 48 -5.09 -5.46 17.66
N ASP A 49 -4.14 -6.15 17.01
CA ASP A 49 -3.71 -7.51 17.35
C ASP A 49 -4.91 -8.47 17.43
N ASP A 50 -5.09 -9.10 18.59
CA ASP A 50 -6.19 -10.03 18.93
C ASP A 50 -7.20 -9.38 19.89
N LEU A 51 -7.16 -8.05 20.06
CA LEU A 51 -8.16 -7.33 20.85
C LEU A 51 -9.54 -7.42 20.19
N PRO A 52 -10.63 -7.19 20.97
CA PRO A 52 -11.97 -7.06 20.41
C PRO A 52 -12.02 -6.01 19.31
N VAL A 53 -12.85 -6.26 18.30
CA VAL A 53 -13.07 -5.30 17.22
C VAL A 53 -13.83 -4.10 17.76
N ILE A 54 -13.32 -2.90 17.52
CA ILE A 54 -14.01 -1.64 17.77
C ILE A 54 -14.83 -1.31 16.54
N GLU A 55 -16.10 -0.96 16.73
CA GLU A 55 -17.00 -0.55 15.66
C GLU A 55 -17.39 0.92 15.83
N ARG A 56 -17.43 1.64 14.72
CA ARG A 56 -17.87 3.04 14.65
C ARG A 56 -19.00 3.15 13.66
N TYR A 57 -20.15 3.60 14.16
CA TYR A 57 -21.33 3.95 13.39
C TYR A 57 -21.60 5.44 13.59
N PRO A 58 -21.03 6.33 12.76
CA PRO A 58 -21.26 7.75 12.90
C PRO A 58 -22.75 8.06 12.75
N THR A 59 -23.33 8.57 13.83
CA THR A 59 -24.69 9.12 13.82
C THR A 59 -24.58 10.63 13.67
N GLY A 60 -24.88 11.15 12.48
CA GLY A 60 -24.77 12.59 12.18
C GLY A 60 -25.60 12.98 10.96
N ASN A 61 -26.19 14.18 11.05
CA ASN A 61 -27.23 14.88 10.26
C ASN A 61 -27.14 14.86 8.73
N ASN A 62 -27.02 13.68 8.14
CA ASN A 62 -26.77 13.56 6.72
C ASN A 62 -28.10 13.21 6.04
N ASP A 63 -28.70 14.26 5.47
CA ASP A 63 -29.59 14.22 4.33
C ASP A 63 -31.03 13.70 4.54
N ASN A 64 -31.33 12.68 5.34
CA ASN A 64 -32.71 12.14 5.39
C ASN A 64 -33.77 13.15 5.90
N GLU A 65 -33.48 14.01 6.87
CA GLU A 65 -34.40 15.06 7.33
C GLU A 65 -34.52 16.23 6.34
N ARG A 66 -33.43 16.63 5.68
CA ARG A 66 -33.45 17.64 4.61
C ARG A 66 -34.13 17.12 3.34
N LEU A 67 -33.96 15.85 3.01
CA LEU A 67 -34.70 15.11 1.97
C LEU A 67 -36.18 15.03 2.32
N ALA A 68 -36.54 14.76 3.58
CA ALA A 68 -37.94 14.75 4.04
C ALA A 68 -38.60 16.13 3.91
N ILE A 69 -37.87 17.21 4.17
CA ILE A 69 -38.35 18.59 3.98
C ILE A 69 -38.46 18.95 2.49
N ALA A 70 -37.51 18.53 1.65
CA ALA A 70 -37.55 18.76 0.20
C ALA A 70 -38.66 17.95 -0.50
N ARG A 71 -38.95 16.73 -0.02
CA ARG A 71 -40.05 15.85 -0.49
C ARG A 71 -41.43 16.53 -0.38
N GLN A 72 -41.66 17.38 0.62
CA GLN A 72 -42.96 18.05 0.79
C GLN A 72 -43.22 19.18 -0.22
N ARG A 73 -42.23 19.57 -1.04
CA ARG A 73 -42.33 20.70 -1.97
C ARG A 73 -42.43 20.33 -3.46
N ILE A 74 -42.38 19.04 -3.82
CA ILE A 74 -42.27 18.62 -5.23
C ILE A 74 -43.53 17.87 -5.70
N PRO A 75 -44.17 18.29 -6.81
CA PRO A 75 -45.33 17.59 -7.37
C PRO A 75 -45.00 16.15 -7.81
N TYR A 76 -45.88 15.21 -7.49
CA TYR A 76 -45.74 13.75 -7.71
C TYR A 76 -45.39 13.29 -9.14
N ARG A 77 -45.48 14.16 -10.14
CA ARG A 77 -45.15 13.84 -11.55
C ARG A 77 -43.65 13.79 -11.86
N LEU A 78 -42.78 14.28 -10.96
CA LEU A 78 -41.31 14.20 -11.08
C LEU A 78 -40.63 13.34 -10.00
N GLY A 79 -41.41 12.67 -9.14
CA GLY A 79 -40.91 12.04 -7.91
C GLY A 79 -39.80 11.02 -8.13
N ARG A 80 -39.92 10.15 -9.13
CA ARG A 80 -38.93 9.08 -9.36
C ARG A 80 -37.53 9.56 -9.76
N VAL A 81 -37.44 10.56 -10.64
CA VAL A 81 -36.13 11.09 -11.09
C VAL A 81 -35.45 11.86 -9.95
N VAL A 82 -36.25 12.56 -9.14
CA VAL A 82 -35.75 13.27 -7.96
C VAL A 82 -35.30 12.29 -6.88
N ASP A 83 -36.07 11.22 -6.62
CA ASP A 83 -35.70 10.18 -5.65
C ASP A 83 -34.41 9.45 -6.08
N GLU A 84 -34.26 9.11 -7.35
CA GLU A 84 -33.05 8.48 -7.90
C GLU A 84 -31.83 9.41 -7.82
N TRP A 85 -32.01 10.69 -8.12
CA TRP A 85 -30.96 11.70 -7.96
C TRP A 85 -30.58 11.93 -6.49
N LEU A 86 -31.56 11.98 -5.58
CA LEU A 86 -31.36 12.09 -4.13
C LEU A 86 -30.63 10.86 -3.56
N LEU A 87 -31.02 9.65 -3.99
CA LEU A 87 -30.37 8.40 -3.62
C LEU A 87 -28.92 8.35 -4.09
N ASP A 88 -28.64 8.78 -5.33
CA ASP A 88 -27.26 8.85 -5.84
C ASP A 88 -26.43 9.88 -5.09
N LYS A 89 -27.00 11.04 -4.75
CA LYS A 89 -26.32 12.07 -3.95
C LYS A 89 -26.01 11.61 -2.53
N GLY A 90 -26.96 10.95 -1.86
CA GLY A 90 -26.71 10.32 -0.55
C GLY A 90 -25.67 9.20 -0.63
N ARG A 91 -25.61 8.46 -1.75
CA ARG A 91 -24.58 7.43 -1.98
C ARG A 91 -23.20 8.04 -2.15
N GLN A 92 -23.05 9.18 -2.82
CA GLN A 92 -21.75 9.82 -3.04
C GLN A 92 -21.01 10.15 -1.73
N LEU A 93 -21.72 10.41 -0.64
CA LEU A 93 -21.18 10.67 0.70
C LEU A 93 -20.66 9.43 1.44
N THR A 94 -20.81 8.24 0.84
CA THR A 94 -20.32 6.97 1.40
C THR A 94 -19.09 6.43 0.65
N ILE A 95 -18.77 7.06 -0.49
CA ILE A 95 -17.74 6.59 -1.41
C ILE A 95 -16.46 7.38 -1.20
N PHE A 96 -15.33 6.68 -1.07
CA PHE A 96 -14.03 7.33 -1.11
C PHE A 96 -13.60 7.50 -2.58
N ASN A 97 -14.01 8.62 -3.15
CA ASN A 97 -13.86 8.92 -4.56
C ASN A 97 -12.41 9.26 -4.94
N SER A 98 -12.05 8.95 -6.18
CA SER A 98 -10.83 9.43 -6.86
C SER A 98 -9.53 9.28 -6.05
N GLN A 99 -9.34 8.13 -5.40
CA GLN A 99 -8.10 7.81 -4.70
C GLN A 99 -6.91 7.88 -5.65
N SER A 100 -5.89 8.67 -5.29
CA SER A 100 -4.77 8.99 -6.19
C SER A 100 -3.41 8.53 -5.69
N THR A 101 -3.16 8.59 -4.38
CA THR A 101 -1.82 8.34 -3.83
C THR A 101 -1.92 7.70 -2.45
N ILE A 102 -1.06 6.71 -2.19
CA ILE A 102 -0.81 6.15 -0.86
C ILE A 102 0.55 6.67 -0.41
N LYS A 103 0.57 7.49 0.65
CA LYS A 103 1.81 7.97 1.29
C LYS A 103 2.08 7.22 2.58
N ILE A 104 3.32 6.76 2.76
CA ILE A 104 3.74 5.98 3.93
C ILE A 104 4.97 6.65 4.53
N GLY A 105 5.11 6.59 5.85
CA GLY A 105 6.24 7.17 6.58
C GLY A 105 6.00 8.57 7.13
N GLY A 106 4.98 9.30 6.65
CA GLY A 106 4.58 10.58 7.23
C GLY A 106 5.66 11.66 7.20
N LEU A 107 6.55 11.62 6.20
CA LEU A 107 7.63 12.60 6.02
C LEU A 107 7.09 14.04 5.85
N ASP A 108 5.85 14.17 5.37
CA ASP A 108 5.13 15.44 5.20
C ASP A 108 4.36 15.90 6.45
N ARG A 109 4.59 15.26 7.60
CA ARG A 109 3.96 15.60 8.89
C ARG A 109 5.01 15.99 9.93
N ASP A 110 4.59 16.69 10.98
CA ASP A 110 5.46 17.14 12.08
C ASP A 110 6.26 16.01 12.73
N ARG A 111 5.71 14.80 12.73
CA ARG A 111 6.35 13.61 13.30
C ARG A 111 6.42 12.48 12.28
N PRO A 112 7.50 12.40 11.49
CA PRO A 112 7.75 11.26 10.61
C PRO A 112 7.81 9.97 11.41
N PHE A 113 7.34 8.88 10.80
CA PHE A 113 7.40 7.55 11.40
C PHE A 113 8.85 7.08 11.51
N GLN A 114 9.18 6.51 12.67
CA GLN A 114 10.45 5.85 12.93
C GLN A 114 10.15 4.46 13.48
N GLY A 115 10.68 3.43 12.82
CA GLY A 115 10.43 2.04 13.18
C GLY A 115 10.41 1.15 11.95
N GLN A 116 9.78 -0.01 12.09
CA GLN A 116 9.61 -0.97 11.00
C GLN A 116 8.14 -1.05 10.62
N LEU A 117 7.86 -1.12 9.32
CA LEU A 117 6.53 -1.41 8.78
C LEU A 117 6.66 -2.66 7.90
N SER A 118 5.64 -3.51 7.91
CA SER A 118 5.60 -4.73 7.11
C SER A 118 4.16 -5.05 6.71
N GLY A 119 3.99 -5.88 5.68
CA GLY A 119 2.69 -6.45 5.32
C GLY A 119 1.56 -5.48 4.97
N MET A 120 1.84 -4.23 4.56
CA MET A 120 0.77 -3.28 4.24
C MET A 120 -0.07 -3.76 3.06
N TYR A 121 -1.35 -3.97 3.34
CA TYR A 121 -2.36 -4.40 2.39
C TYR A 121 -3.47 -3.36 2.31
N TYR A 122 -3.81 -2.94 1.09
CA TYR A 122 -4.85 -1.93 0.86
C TYR A 122 -5.65 -2.28 -0.39
N ASN A 123 -6.93 -2.63 -0.24
CA ASN A 123 -7.87 -2.90 -1.34
C ASN A 123 -7.30 -3.83 -2.44
N GLY A 124 -6.60 -4.90 -2.08
CA GLY A 124 -5.97 -5.81 -3.06
C GLY A 124 -4.47 -5.62 -3.25
N LEU A 125 -3.94 -4.44 -2.92
CA LEU A 125 -2.54 -4.08 -3.17
C LEU A 125 -1.66 -4.48 -1.99
N LYS A 126 -0.60 -5.24 -2.25
CA LYS A 126 0.49 -5.53 -1.30
C LYS A 126 1.58 -4.48 -1.45
N VAL A 127 1.36 -3.30 -0.87
CA VAL A 127 2.13 -2.07 -1.18
C VAL A 127 3.64 -2.24 -0.95
N PHE A 128 4.05 -2.90 0.13
CA PHE A 128 5.48 -3.12 0.39
C PHE A 128 6.12 -4.17 -0.52
N SER A 129 5.36 -5.17 -1.00
CA SER A 129 5.85 -6.11 -2.01
C SER A 129 6.09 -5.40 -3.34
N MET A 130 5.13 -4.58 -3.78
CA MET A 130 5.27 -3.76 -5.00
C MET A 130 6.50 -2.83 -4.91
N ALA A 131 6.75 -2.24 -3.73
CA ALA A 131 7.94 -1.43 -3.49
C ALA A 131 9.25 -2.24 -3.59
N ALA A 132 9.29 -3.43 -2.96
CA ALA A 132 10.45 -4.30 -2.97
C ALA A 132 10.77 -4.87 -4.37
N GLU A 133 9.73 -5.09 -5.18
CA GLU A 133 9.83 -5.59 -6.55
C GLU A 133 10.13 -4.49 -7.59
N GLY A 134 10.18 -3.21 -7.17
CA GLY A 134 10.51 -2.09 -8.05
C GLY A 134 9.37 -1.67 -8.99
N ASP A 135 8.11 -1.78 -8.55
CA ASP A 135 6.94 -1.34 -9.33
C ASP A 135 7.11 0.13 -9.77
N PRO A 136 6.91 0.45 -11.07
CA PRO A 136 7.14 1.79 -11.61
C PRO A 136 6.22 2.88 -11.03
N ASN A 137 5.12 2.51 -10.38
CA ASN A 137 4.22 3.45 -9.72
C ASN A 137 4.60 3.72 -8.26
N VAL A 138 5.66 3.09 -7.76
CA VAL A 138 6.14 3.26 -6.39
C VAL A 138 7.42 4.10 -6.38
N LYS A 139 7.43 5.14 -5.54
CA LYS A 139 8.60 5.97 -5.29
C LYS A 139 9.01 5.85 -3.83
N VAL A 140 10.29 5.56 -3.59
CA VAL A 140 10.88 5.51 -2.25
C VAL A 140 11.80 6.71 -2.07
N GLU A 141 11.58 7.48 -1.01
CA GLU A 141 12.34 8.69 -0.68
C GLU A 141 12.70 8.73 0.81
N GLY A 142 13.74 9.48 1.15
CA GLY A 142 14.19 9.65 2.54
C GLY A 142 14.96 8.44 3.09
N SER A 143 14.98 8.32 4.42
CA SER A 143 15.75 7.29 5.14
C SER A 143 14.97 5.99 5.30
N VAL A 144 14.72 5.28 4.19
CA VAL A 144 13.97 4.02 4.15
C VAL A 144 14.86 2.91 3.59
N ARG A 145 14.78 1.71 4.19
CA ARG A 145 15.50 0.52 3.72
C ARG A 145 14.60 -0.71 3.78
N LEU A 146 14.73 -1.60 2.81
CA LEU A 146 14.14 -2.93 2.87
C LEU A 146 14.90 -3.76 3.91
N VAL A 147 14.18 -4.50 4.75
CA VAL A 147 14.76 -5.39 5.77
C VAL A 147 14.53 -6.83 5.31
N GLY A 148 15.61 -7.59 5.08
CA GLY A 148 15.51 -8.99 4.65
C GLY A 148 16.58 -9.40 3.64
N ASP A 149 17.05 -8.46 2.80
CA ASP A 149 18.23 -8.67 1.97
C ASP A 149 19.46 -8.31 2.81
N SER A 150 20.00 -9.28 3.53
CA SER A 150 21.39 -9.16 3.97
C SER A 150 22.23 -8.89 2.71
N PRO A 151 23.02 -7.80 2.63
CA PRO A 151 24.05 -7.75 1.62
C PRO A 151 24.91 -8.98 1.87
N ALA A 152 25.02 -9.86 0.88
CA ALA A 152 26.00 -10.92 0.92
C ALA A 152 27.33 -10.24 1.25
N SER A 153 27.89 -10.59 2.41
CA SER A 153 29.21 -10.15 2.83
C SER A 153 30.22 -10.79 1.89
N ASN A 154 30.36 -10.27 0.67
CA ASN A 154 31.53 -10.49 -0.14
C ASN A 154 32.63 -9.59 0.42
N THR A 155 33.13 -9.96 1.60
CA THR A 155 34.46 -9.56 2.06
C THR A 155 35.46 -10.46 1.36
N PRO A 156 36.29 -9.97 0.43
CA PRO A 156 37.58 -10.60 0.22
C PRO A 156 38.34 -10.43 1.53
N GLN A 157 38.65 -11.55 2.17
CA GLN A 157 39.49 -11.59 3.35
C GLN A 157 40.88 -11.09 2.95
N SER A 158 41.17 -9.80 3.21
CA SER A 158 42.52 -9.26 3.13
C SER A 158 43.37 -9.90 4.24
N SER A 159 44.13 -10.94 3.89
CA SER A 159 45.27 -11.39 4.68
C SER A 159 46.53 -10.70 4.15
N THR A 160 47.10 -9.80 4.95
CA THR A 160 48.37 -9.14 4.68
C THR A 160 49.57 -10.05 4.99
N THR A 161 50.49 -10.05 4.03
CA THR A 161 51.97 -10.18 4.11
C THR A 161 52.63 -11.50 4.49
N GLY A 162 53.36 -12.06 3.52
CA GLY A 162 54.42 -13.05 3.73
C GLY A 162 55.17 -13.44 2.44
N ASN A 163 56.16 -12.62 2.05
CA ASN A 163 57.41 -13.00 1.36
C ASN A 163 57.38 -13.88 0.09
N ARG A 164 57.73 -13.30 -1.07
CA ARG A 164 59.04 -13.46 -1.77
C ARG A 164 58.96 -13.07 -3.25
N SER A 165 59.95 -12.28 -3.67
CA SER A 165 60.35 -12.00 -5.04
C SER A 165 60.70 -13.30 -5.77
N ASP A 166 60.27 -13.47 -7.03
CA ASP A 166 61.18 -13.53 -8.18
C ASP A 166 60.46 -13.93 -9.48
N SER A 167 61.00 -13.35 -10.56
CA SER A 167 61.06 -13.88 -11.92
C SER A 167 59.94 -13.52 -12.91
N LEU A 168 60.37 -12.72 -13.89
CA LEU A 168 59.72 -12.36 -15.15
C LEU A 168 59.58 -13.57 -16.08
N SER A 169 58.46 -13.64 -16.82
CA SER A 169 58.43 -13.87 -18.29
C SER A 169 56.99 -13.80 -18.81
N PRO A 170 56.68 -12.97 -19.84
CA PRO A 170 55.39 -12.98 -20.50
C PRO A 170 55.45 -13.94 -21.71
N PHE A 171 54.75 -15.08 -21.64
CA PHE A 171 54.58 -15.96 -22.78
C PHE A 171 53.14 -15.88 -23.31
N GLY A 172 53.06 -15.51 -24.58
CA GLY A 172 51.85 -15.32 -25.34
C GLY A 172 51.00 -16.57 -25.51
N GLY A 173 49.72 -16.33 -25.72
CA GLY A 173 48.72 -17.34 -26.04
C GLY A 173 47.42 -16.67 -26.45
N MET A 174 47.44 -15.97 -27.58
CA MET A 174 46.24 -15.47 -28.24
C MET A 174 45.43 -16.67 -28.74
N THR A 175 44.23 -16.87 -28.21
CA THR A 175 43.25 -17.80 -28.81
C THR A 175 41.97 -17.03 -29.10
N THR A 176 41.87 -16.59 -30.35
CA THR A 176 40.63 -16.10 -30.97
C THR A 176 39.89 -17.32 -31.51
N THR A 177 38.63 -17.51 -31.12
CA THR A 177 37.72 -18.41 -31.85
C THR A 177 36.51 -17.62 -32.30
N THR A 178 36.34 -17.52 -33.61
CA THR A 178 35.20 -16.94 -34.32
C THR A 178 34.26 -18.03 -34.83
N ALA A 179 33.06 -17.59 -35.22
CA ALA A 179 32.07 -18.18 -36.16
C ALA A 179 30.83 -18.80 -35.49
N SER A 180 29.61 -18.70 -36.02
CA SER A 180 28.91 -17.81 -36.96
C SER A 180 27.42 -18.24 -36.99
N ASN A 181 26.54 -17.32 -37.39
CA ASN A 181 25.08 -17.43 -37.49
C ASN A 181 24.51 -18.68 -38.19
N ARG A 182 23.31 -19.11 -37.77
CA ARG A 182 22.25 -19.55 -38.71
C ARG A 182 20.83 -19.40 -38.14
N ARG A 183 20.01 -18.65 -38.89
CA ARG A 183 18.53 -18.59 -38.85
C ARG A 183 17.92 -19.90 -39.36
N GLY A 184 16.74 -20.24 -38.84
CA GLY A 184 15.76 -21.17 -39.44
C GLY A 184 14.56 -21.29 -38.49
N GLN A 185 13.52 -20.47 -38.66
CA GLN A 185 12.25 -20.80 -39.35
C GLN A 185 11.51 -22.03 -38.80
N GLN A 186 10.30 -21.79 -38.28
CA GLN A 186 9.24 -22.75 -37.94
C GLN A 186 8.80 -23.59 -39.16
N PRO A 187 8.09 -24.71 -38.94
CA PRO A 187 6.62 -24.66 -39.06
C PRO A 187 5.83 -25.51 -38.03
N THR A 188 4.60 -25.09 -37.80
CA THR A 188 3.50 -25.80 -37.10
C THR A 188 2.96 -27.00 -37.89
N PRO A 189 2.30 -27.96 -37.21
CA PRO A 189 1.14 -28.64 -37.80
C PRO A 189 -0.12 -28.62 -36.92
N ARG A 190 -1.26 -28.73 -37.62
CA ARG A 190 -2.67 -28.52 -37.23
C ARG A 190 -3.29 -29.63 -36.37
N ASP A 191 -4.36 -29.24 -35.67
CA ASP A 191 -5.42 -30.08 -35.09
C ASP A 191 -6.10 -31.04 -36.08
N PRO A 192 -6.71 -32.12 -35.56
CA PRO A 192 -7.99 -32.61 -36.04
C PRO A 192 -9.11 -32.47 -34.99
N GLN A 193 -10.26 -31.99 -35.48
CA GLN A 193 -11.56 -31.96 -34.81
C GLN A 193 -12.00 -33.34 -34.30
N GLN A 194 -12.63 -33.34 -33.11
CA GLN A 194 -13.90 -34.02 -32.85
C GLN A 194 -14.58 -33.39 -31.63
#